data_AF-A0A954LHQ4-F1
#
_entry.id   AF-A0A954LHQ4-F1
#
_cell.length_a   1.000
_cell.length_b   1.000
_cell.length_c   1.000
_cell.angle_alpha   90.00
_cell.angle_beta   90.00
_cell.angle_gamma   90.00
#
_symmetry.space_group_name_H-M   'P 1'
#
loop_
_entity.id
_entity.type
_entity.pdbx_description
1 polymer ?
#
loop_
_entity_poly.entity_id
_entity_poly.type
_entity_poly.pdbx_seq_one_letter_code
_entity_poly.pdbx_strand_id
1 'polypeptide(L)'
;ILRFAKAFSQISVEEEDLDKDHVDQIHIESRVIPAYTYGVSPPVPREECPTLGTPLILIAHKDVPDEVLLRLLPRIYSGPVERLYQPPQLSEIAPTFPLHSAAVHFRDRDKPVVWSDVVDAIQQVAGGLAPMFGGLLALFGYYRWRQVLRFLEFYRRLQELDLMVKGTLATAELPPPGPERVNYLESELDELQQKAIDSFCRNYFYGEGVLENFLSAMSESRDVLRRAK
;
A
#
# COMPACT_ATOMS: atom_id res chain seq x y z
N ILE A 1 34.31 -11.90 47.13
CA ILE A 1 33.21 -11.89 46.14
C ILE A 1 32.96 -13.29 45.58
N LEU A 2 33.94 -13.99 44.99
CA LEU A 2 33.79 -15.38 44.48
C LEU A 2 33.40 -16.46 45.52
N ARG A 3 33.67 -16.28 46.82
CA ARG A 3 33.37 -17.29 47.85
C ARG A 3 31.89 -17.32 48.30
N PHE A 4 31.18 -16.18 48.27
CA PHE A 4 29.77 -16.14 48.66
C PHE A 4 28.85 -16.69 47.55
N ALA A 5 29.15 -16.36 46.28
CA ALA A 5 28.41 -16.91 45.14
C ALA A 5 28.51 -18.45 45.04
N LYS A 6 29.67 -19.02 45.40
CA LYS A 6 29.91 -20.47 45.34
C LYS A 6 29.23 -21.27 46.46
N ALA A 7 28.97 -20.64 47.61
CA ALA A 7 28.30 -21.28 48.74
C ALA A 7 26.79 -21.46 48.49
N PHE A 8 26.15 -20.53 47.78
CA PHE A 8 24.72 -20.60 47.46
C PHE A 8 24.41 -21.49 46.25
N SER A 9 25.34 -21.63 45.28
CA SER A 9 25.18 -22.61 44.19
C SER A 9 25.26 -24.07 44.65
N GLN A 10 25.70 -24.33 45.89
CA GLN A 10 25.75 -25.67 46.48
C GLN A 10 24.50 -26.04 47.28
N ILE A 11 23.64 -25.09 47.62
CA ILE A 11 22.38 -25.37 48.35
C ILE A 11 21.31 -25.92 47.40
N SER A 12 21.46 -25.73 46.08
CA SER A 12 20.50 -26.18 45.07
C SER A 12 20.65 -27.64 44.61
N VAL A 13 21.31 -28.53 45.38
CA VAL A 13 21.58 -29.92 44.93
C VAL A 13 21.24 -31.05 45.94
N GLU A 14 20.67 -30.78 47.11
CA GLU A 14 20.17 -31.85 48.00
C GLU A 14 18.70 -31.62 48.40
N GLU A 15 17.79 -31.96 47.50
CA GLU A 15 16.38 -32.24 47.80
C GLU A 15 16.03 -33.62 47.21
N GLU A 16 16.45 -34.68 47.91
CA GLU A 16 15.82 -36.00 47.80
C GLU A 16 14.88 -36.15 49.01
N ASP A 17 13.60 -36.44 48.73
CA ASP A 17 12.56 -36.91 49.64
C ASP A 17 11.95 -35.94 50.68
N LEU A 18 11.31 -34.86 50.21
CA LEU A 18 10.22 -34.23 50.96
C LEU A 18 8.97 -34.00 50.09
N ASP A 19 7.84 -34.13 50.76
CA ASP A 19 6.46 -34.27 50.29
C ASP A 19 6.01 -33.19 49.28
N LYS A 20 4.98 -33.51 48.49
CA LYS A 20 4.50 -32.75 47.31
C LYS A 20 3.85 -31.38 47.60
N ASP A 21 4.57 -30.47 48.25
CA ASP A 21 4.35 -29.04 48.12
C ASP A 21 5.61 -28.45 47.49
N HIS A 22 5.56 -28.28 46.17
CA HIS A 22 6.62 -27.70 45.34
C HIS A 22 6.86 -26.25 45.80
N VAL A 23 7.82 -26.04 46.70
CA VAL A 23 8.26 -24.69 47.08
C VAL A 23 9.18 -24.19 45.96
N ASP A 24 8.64 -23.28 45.16
CA ASP A 24 9.29 -22.68 43.99
C ASP A 24 10.69 -22.14 44.30
N GLN A 25 11.60 -22.36 43.36
CA GLN A 25 12.93 -21.77 43.35
C GLN A 25 12.84 -20.25 43.44
N ILE A 26 13.17 -19.69 44.61
CA ILE A 26 13.29 -18.25 44.82
C ILE A 26 14.35 -17.74 43.83
N HIS A 27 13.91 -16.96 42.85
CA HIS A 27 14.81 -16.35 41.87
C HIS A 27 15.63 -15.27 42.58
N ILE A 28 16.84 -15.63 43.00
CA ILE A 28 17.81 -14.72 43.60
C ILE A 28 18.78 -14.26 42.51
N GLU A 29 18.84 -12.95 42.30
CA GLU A 29 19.73 -12.30 41.34
C GLU A 29 20.80 -11.48 42.07
N SER A 30 22.00 -11.44 41.50
CA SER A 30 23.03 -10.51 41.96
C SER A 30 22.60 -9.08 41.63
N ARG A 31 22.57 -8.21 42.64
CA ARG A 31 22.21 -6.78 42.52
C ARG A 31 23.26 -5.92 43.20
N VAL A 32 23.25 -4.62 42.92
CA VAL A 32 24.14 -3.65 43.56
C VAL A 32 23.28 -2.53 44.13
N ILE A 33 23.44 -2.24 45.42
CA ILE A 33 22.89 -1.03 46.03
C ILE A 33 23.88 0.10 45.75
N PRO A 34 23.50 1.16 45.01
CA PRO A 34 24.39 2.27 44.73
C PRO A 34 24.87 2.98 46.00
N ALA A 35 26.06 3.56 45.95
CA ALA A 35 26.55 4.41 47.03
C ALA A 35 25.57 5.56 47.33
N TYR A 36 25.48 5.97 48.59
CA TYR A 36 24.68 7.13 49.06
C TYR A 36 23.15 7.01 48.88
N THR A 37 22.62 5.83 48.58
CA THR A 37 21.19 5.63 48.23
C THR A 37 20.22 6.16 49.30
N TYR A 38 20.58 6.10 50.58
CA TYR A 38 19.66 6.41 51.68
C TYR A 38 19.71 7.87 52.18
N GLY A 39 20.60 8.70 51.63
CA GLY A 39 20.65 10.14 51.95
C GLY A 39 20.95 10.52 53.41
N VAL A 40 21.43 9.58 54.23
CA VAL A 40 21.77 9.80 55.65
C VAL A 40 23.20 10.32 55.84
N SER A 41 23.48 10.97 56.97
CA SER A 41 24.84 11.40 57.37
C SER A 41 25.26 10.73 58.69
N PRO A 42 26.36 9.95 58.72
CA PRO A 42 27.24 9.64 57.59
C PRO A 42 26.55 8.73 56.55
N PRO A 43 26.98 8.76 55.27
CA PRO A 43 26.34 7.97 54.22
C PRO A 43 26.52 6.47 54.45
N VAL A 44 25.43 5.73 54.25
CA VAL A 44 25.37 4.26 54.32
C VAL A 44 24.51 3.81 53.15
N PRO A 45 25.00 2.98 52.20
CA PRO A 45 26.39 2.56 52.05
C PRO A 45 27.25 3.69 51.47
N ARG A 46 28.54 3.73 51.87
CA ARG A 46 29.52 4.74 51.38
C ARG A 46 30.01 4.45 49.97
N GLU A 47 30.06 3.18 49.61
CA GLU A 47 30.47 2.66 48.31
C GLU A 47 29.36 1.76 47.77
N GLU A 48 29.45 1.38 46.51
CA GLU A 48 28.53 0.38 45.94
C GLU A 48 28.58 -0.91 46.77
N CYS A 49 27.41 -1.45 47.11
CA CYS A 49 27.28 -2.64 47.92
C CYS A 49 26.69 -3.77 47.07
N PRO A 50 27.53 -4.69 46.56
CA PRO A 50 27.05 -5.90 45.91
C PRO A 50 26.22 -6.72 46.90
N THR A 51 25.02 -7.10 46.49
CA THR A 51 24.04 -7.81 47.30
C THR A 51 23.28 -8.82 46.45
N LEU A 52 22.37 -9.53 47.10
CA LEU A 52 21.39 -10.40 46.48
C LEU A 52 20.03 -9.70 46.54
N GLY A 53 19.25 -9.82 45.47
CA GLY A 53 17.89 -9.31 45.40
C GLY A 53 16.97 -10.29 44.71
N THR A 54 15.67 -10.14 44.92
CA THR A 54 14.64 -10.90 44.23
C THR A 54 13.87 -9.96 43.30
N PRO A 55 13.46 -10.41 42.10
CA PRO A 55 12.64 -9.59 41.23
C PRO A 55 11.27 -9.35 41.88
N LEU A 56 10.74 -8.14 41.71
CA LEU A 56 9.37 -7.84 42.06
C LEU A 56 8.47 -8.33 40.92
N ILE A 57 7.62 -9.33 41.20
CA ILE A 57 6.71 -9.92 40.21
C ILE A 57 5.28 -9.53 40.55
N LEU A 58 4.55 -9.02 39.57
CA LEU A 58 3.11 -8.80 39.69
C LEU A 58 2.36 -10.02 39.15
N ILE A 59 1.61 -10.68 40.03
CA ILE A 59 0.84 -11.89 39.70
C ILE A 59 -0.65 -11.56 39.79
N ALA A 60 -1.43 -12.06 38.82
CA ALA A 60 -2.89 -12.00 38.83
C ALA A 60 -3.45 -13.42 38.84
N HIS A 61 -4.59 -13.62 39.50
CA HIS A 61 -5.31 -14.89 39.43
C HIS A 61 -5.87 -15.12 38.02
N LYS A 62 -5.92 -16.37 37.55
CA LYS A 62 -6.41 -16.74 36.22
C LYS A 62 -7.86 -16.32 35.92
N ASP A 63 -8.66 -16.11 36.97
CA ASP A 63 -10.08 -15.74 36.87
C ASP A 63 -10.29 -14.22 36.87
N VAL A 64 -9.21 -13.42 36.90
CA VAL A 64 -9.33 -11.96 36.79
C VAL A 64 -9.77 -11.62 35.35
N PRO A 65 -10.84 -10.83 35.16
CA PRO A 65 -11.28 -10.45 33.82
C PRO A 65 -10.20 -9.67 33.08
N ASP A 66 -10.00 -10.02 31.80
CA ASP A 66 -8.99 -9.39 30.94
C ASP A 66 -9.13 -7.86 30.87
N GLU A 67 -10.37 -7.35 30.89
CA GLU A 67 -10.65 -5.91 30.86
C GLU A 67 -10.02 -5.15 32.04
N VAL A 68 -9.96 -5.77 33.23
CA VAL A 68 -9.36 -5.15 34.42
C VAL A 68 -7.86 -5.03 34.23
N LEU A 69 -7.22 -6.09 33.75
CA LEU A 69 -5.77 -6.10 33.50
C LEU A 69 -5.39 -5.19 32.33
N LEU A 70 -6.18 -5.16 31.25
CA LEU A 70 -5.96 -4.25 30.12
C LEU A 70 -6.13 -2.77 30.50
N ARG A 71 -6.86 -2.44 31.57
CA ARG A 71 -6.92 -1.09 32.13
C ARG A 71 -5.77 -0.80 33.10
N LEU A 72 -5.31 -1.81 33.83
CA LEU A 72 -4.24 -1.69 34.83
C LEU A 72 -2.85 -1.60 34.17
N LEU A 73 -2.54 -2.48 33.22
CA LEU A 73 -1.23 -2.59 32.58
C LEU A 73 -0.75 -1.28 31.95
N PRO A 74 -1.57 -0.51 31.19
CA PRO A 74 -1.14 0.80 30.68
C PRO A 74 -0.81 1.82 31.79
N ARG A 75 -1.44 1.72 32.97
CA ARG A 75 -1.15 2.63 34.09
C ARG A 75 0.18 2.32 34.75
N ILE A 76 0.61 1.05 34.71
CA ILE A 76 1.91 0.61 35.23
C ILE A 76 3.01 0.96 34.22
N TYR A 77 2.81 0.60 32.95
CA TYR A 77 3.83 0.66 31.91
C TYR A 77 3.87 1.97 31.12
N SER A 78 2.87 2.83 31.23
CA SER A 78 2.82 4.12 30.53
C SER A 78 2.33 5.26 31.42
N GLY A 79 2.24 5.02 32.73
CA GLY A 79 1.71 5.96 33.72
C GLY A 79 2.78 6.55 34.64
N PRO A 80 2.36 7.20 35.75
CA PRO A 80 3.29 7.78 36.72
C PRO A 80 4.25 6.74 37.34
N VAL A 81 3.82 5.49 37.43
CA VAL A 81 4.60 4.37 37.98
C VAL A 81 5.84 4.07 37.12
N GLU A 82 5.71 4.19 35.80
CA GLU A 82 6.81 3.96 34.85
C GLU A 82 8.00 4.88 35.16
N ARG A 83 7.73 6.13 35.52
CA ARG A 83 8.77 7.11 35.86
C ARG A 83 9.50 6.81 37.16
N LEU A 84 8.82 6.12 38.09
CA LEU A 84 9.38 5.79 39.41
C LEU A 84 10.18 4.50 39.38
N TYR A 85 9.72 3.50 38.63
CA TYR A 85 10.27 2.14 38.69
C TYR A 85 10.88 1.63 37.38
N GLN A 86 10.63 2.29 36.24
CA GLN A 86 11.08 1.88 34.91
C GLN A 86 10.94 0.36 34.69
N PRO A 87 9.69 -0.16 34.69
CA PRO A 87 9.48 -1.60 34.62
C PRO A 87 10.09 -2.18 33.33
N PRO A 88 10.76 -3.34 33.40
CA PRO A 88 11.32 -3.99 32.22
C PRO A 88 10.21 -4.36 31.23
N GLN A 89 10.53 -4.33 29.93
CA GLN A 89 9.54 -4.62 28.89
C GLN A 89 9.03 -6.06 29.03
N LEU A 90 7.73 -6.31 28.79
CA LEU A 90 7.15 -7.66 28.89
C LEU A 90 7.80 -8.67 27.94
N SER A 91 8.43 -8.21 26.86
CA SER A 91 9.19 -9.03 25.91
C SER A 91 10.53 -9.52 26.46
N GLU A 92 11.11 -8.81 27.43
CA GLU A 92 12.45 -9.08 27.97
C GLU A 92 12.42 -9.98 29.20
N ILE A 93 11.25 -10.11 29.84
CA ILE A 93 11.07 -10.90 31.06
C ILE A 93 10.80 -12.35 30.67
N ALA A 94 11.65 -13.28 31.10
CA ALA A 94 11.33 -14.71 31.11
C ALA A 94 10.33 -14.97 32.24
N PRO A 95 9.04 -15.27 31.94
CA PRO A 95 8.03 -15.29 32.97
C PRO A 95 8.13 -16.59 33.77
N THR A 96 8.26 -16.48 35.10
CA THR A 96 8.25 -17.64 36.01
C THR A 96 6.89 -18.36 35.99
N PHE A 97 5.82 -17.62 35.71
CA PHE A 97 4.45 -18.14 35.61
C PHE A 97 3.88 -17.94 34.21
N PRO A 98 2.90 -18.73 33.75
CA PRO A 98 2.21 -18.48 32.49
C PRO A 98 1.65 -17.06 32.42
N LEU A 99 1.89 -16.37 31.30
CA LEU A 99 1.36 -15.02 31.08
C LEU A 99 -0.17 -15.05 30.94
N HIS A 100 -0.84 -14.12 31.60
CA HIS A 100 -2.27 -13.89 31.43
C HIS A 100 -2.58 -13.46 29.98
N SER A 101 -3.75 -13.83 29.43
CA SER A 101 -4.18 -13.44 28.07
C SER A 101 -4.13 -11.92 27.86
N ALA A 102 -4.66 -11.13 28.78
CA ALA A 102 -4.50 -9.67 28.78
C ALA A 102 -3.04 -9.18 28.70
N ALA A 103 -2.10 -9.84 29.39
CA ALA A 103 -0.68 -9.46 29.35
C ALA A 103 -0.05 -9.79 28.00
N VAL A 104 -0.43 -10.92 27.38
CA VAL A 104 -0.03 -11.28 26.01
C VAL A 104 -0.56 -10.24 25.02
N HIS A 105 -1.84 -9.87 25.12
CA HIS A 105 -2.43 -8.83 24.27
C HIS A 105 -1.74 -7.47 24.45
N PHE A 106 -1.42 -7.09 25.69
CA PHE A 106 -0.71 -5.85 25.97
C PHE A 106 0.71 -5.85 25.38
N ARG A 107 1.46 -6.95 25.55
CA ARG A 107 2.80 -7.13 24.94
C ARG A 107 2.74 -7.03 23.42
N ASP A 108 1.73 -7.63 22.81
CA ASP A 108 1.61 -7.72 21.36
C ASP A 108 1.07 -6.42 20.73
N ARG A 109 0.45 -5.53 21.53
CA ARG A 109 -0.04 -4.22 21.07
C ARG A 109 1.08 -3.33 20.54
N ASP A 110 2.20 -3.32 21.22
CA ASP A 110 3.32 -2.41 20.95
C ASP A 110 4.38 -3.06 20.03
N LYS A 111 4.10 -4.26 19.50
CA LYS A 111 4.91 -4.84 18.42
C LYS A 111 4.81 -3.92 17.21
N PRO A 112 5.91 -3.28 16.76
CA PRO A 112 5.87 -2.50 15.54
C PRO A 112 5.42 -3.46 14.45
N VAL A 113 4.35 -3.10 13.74
CA VAL A 113 3.96 -3.83 12.52
C VAL A 113 5.21 -3.86 11.66
N VAL A 114 5.83 -5.03 11.56
CA VAL A 114 7.16 -5.12 10.95
C VAL A 114 6.94 -4.74 9.50
N TRP A 115 7.60 -3.67 9.06
CA TRP A 115 7.47 -3.17 7.69
C TRP A 115 7.75 -4.29 6.66
N SER A 116 8.49 -5.33 7.03
CA SER A 116 8.67 -6.54 6.23
C SER A 116 7.34 -7.21 5.86
N ASP A 117 6.45 -7.43 6.82
CA ASP A 117 5.22 -8.18 6.60
C ASP A 117 4.26 -7.42 5.68
N VAL A 118 4.28 -6.08 5.78
CA VAL A 118 3.52 -5.19 4.89
C VAL A 118 4.13 -5.19 3.49
N VAL A 119 5.47 -5.10 3.38
CA VAL A 119 6.17 -5.12 2.08
C VAL A 119 5.97 -6.46 1.39
N ASP A 120 6.03 -7.58 2.11
CA ASP A 120 5.82 -8.92 1.59
C ASP A 120 4.38 -9.10 1.08
N ALA A 121 3.40 -8.59 1.83
CA ALA A 121 2.00 -8.58 1.38
C ALA A 121 1.80 -7.74 0.11
N ILE A 122 2.43 -6.56 0.03
CA ILE A 122 2.38 -5.71 -1.17
C ILE A 122 3.05 -6.41 -2.36
N GLN A 123 4.20 -7.05 -2.18
CA GLN A 123 4.89 -7.77 -3.25
C GLN A 123 4.07 -8.95 -3.76
N GLN A 124 3.42 -9.69 -2.86
CA GLN A 124 2.56 -10.81 -3.23
C GLN A 124 1.33 -10.36 -4.04
N VAL A 125 0.73 -9.22 -3.67
CA VAL A 125 -0.40 -8.62 -4.39
C VAL A 125 0.04 -8.01 -5.72
N ALA A 126 1.18 -7.31 -5.75
CA ALA A 126 1.72 -6.69 -6.95
C ALA A 126 2.09 -7.72 -8.02
N GLY A 127 2.63 -8.88 -7.62
CA GLY A 127 2.94 -9.97 -8.54
C GLY A 127 1.71 -10.55 -9.26
N GLY A 128 0.55 -10.53 -8.62
CA GLY A 128 -0.71 -10.98 -9.22
C GLY A 128 -1.38 -9.93 -10.12
N LEU A 129 -1.23 -8.65 -9.82
CA LEU A 129 -1.94 -7.56 -10.51
C LEU A 129 -1.22 -7.02 -11.75
N ALA A 130 0.11 -7.11 -11.81
CA ALA A 130 0.90 -6.65 -12.95
C ALA A 130 0.41 -7.18 -14.33
N PRO A 131 0.15 -8.50 -14.52
CA PRO A 131 -0.35 -9.00 -15.80
C PRO A 131 -1.78 -8.55 -16.11
N MET A 132 -2.62 -8.29 -15.10
CA MET A 132 -3.96 -7.76 -15.32
C MET A 132 -3.93 -6.33 -15.88
N PHE A 133 -3.10 -5.46 -15.30
CA PHE A 133 -2.92 -4.09 -15.81
C PHE A 133 -2.29 -4.09 -17.20
N GLY A 134 -1.29 -4.95 -17.45
CA GLY A 134 -0.72 -5.12 -18.78
C GLY A 134 -1.75 -5.55 -19.82
N GLY A 135 -2.60 -6.52 -19.48
CA GLY A 135 -3.69 -6.98 -20.34
C GLY A 135 -4.73 -5.89 -20.63
N LEU A 136 -5.16 -5.16 -19.61
CA LEU A 136 -6.11 -4.05 -19.77
C LEU A 136 -5.55 -2.92 -20.64
N LEU A 137 -4.29 -2.53 -20.43
CA LEU A 137 -3.63 -1.52 -21.25
C LEU A 137 -3.44 -1.97 -22.70
N ALA A 138 -3.08 -3.24 -22.92
CA ALA A 138 -2.98 -3.81 -24.26
C ALA A 138 -4.34 -3.84 -24.97
N LEU A 139 -5.41 -4.24 -24.26
CA LEU A 139 -6.78 -4.24 -24.78
C LEU A 139 -7.23 -2.82 -25.14
N PHE A 140 -6.98 -1.86 -24.25
CA PHE A 140 -7.31 -0.45 -24.46
C PHE A 140 -6.53 0.13 -25.65
N GLY A 141 -5.23 -0.16 -25.73
CA GLY A 141 -4.37 0.24 -26.84
C GLY A 141 -4.83 -0.35 -28.16
N TYR A 142 -5.21 -1.62 -28.17
CA TYR A 142 -5.77 -2.29 -29.36
C TYR A 142 -7.09 -1.67 -29.81
N TYR A 143 -7.99 -1.38 -28.87
CA TYR A 143 -9.27 -0.73 -29.16
C TYR A 143 -9.05 0.68 -29.74
N ARG A 144 -8.15 1.46 -29.14
CA ARG A 144 -7.76 2.78 -29.63
C ARG A 144 -7.12 2.72 -31.02
N TRP A 145 -6.22 1.75 -31.28
CA TRP A 145 -5.60 1.57 -32.59
C TRP A 145 -6.64 1.27 -33.68
N ARG A 146 -7.64 0.41 -33.38
CA ARG A 146 -8.74 0.14 -34.30
C ARG A 146 -9.57 1.37 -34.63
N GLN A 147 -9.78 2.26 -33.68
CA GLN A 147 -10.48 3.52 -33.93
C GLN A 147 -9.69 4.44 -34.88
N VAL A 148 -8.37 4.54 -34.72
CA VAL A 148 -7.51 5.33 -35.62
C VAL A 148 -7.54 4.78 -37.06
N LEU A 149 -7.49 3.46 -37.23
CA LEU A 149 -7.54 2.83 -38.56
C LEU A 149 -8.85 3.13 -39.31
N ARG A 150 -9.99 3.19 -38.62
CA ARG A 150 -11.26 3.58 -39.25
C ARG A 150 -11.28 5.03 -39.71
N PHE A 151 -10.57 5.92 -39.01
CA PHE A 151 -10.50 7.33 -39.40
C PHE A 151 -9.68 7.55 -40.67
N LEU A 152 -8.66 6.71 -40.90
CA LEU A 152 -7.91 6.73 -42.15
C LEU A 152 -8.79 6.51 -43.39
N GLU A 153 -9.88 5.75 -43.26
CA GLU A 153 -10.81 5.51 -44.36
C GLU A 153 -11.51 6.81 -44.81
N PHE A 154 -11.93 7.65 -43.86
CA PHE A 154 -12.53 8.95 -44.16
C PHE A 154 -11.54 9.90 -44.82
N TYR A 155 -10.30 9.97 -44.33
CA TYR A 155 -9.26 10.76 -44.97
C TYR A 155 -8.92 10.27 -46.37
N ARG A 156 -8.85 8.94 -46.57
CA ARG A 156 -8.59 8.37 -47.89
C ARG A 156 -9.71 8.74 -48.85
N ARG A 157 -10.98 8.65 -48.41
CA ARG A 157 -12.13 9.04 -49.23
C ARG A 157 -12.13 10.54 -49.56
N LEU A 158 -11.77 11.38 -48.60
CA LEU A 158 -11.62 12.82 -48.83
C LEU A 158 -10.51 13.14 -49.83
N GLN A 159 -9.35 12.46 -49.74
CA GLN A 159 -8.27 12.59 -50.71
C GLN A 159 -8.67 12.11 -52.11
N GLU A 160 -9.39 11.00 -52.21
CA GLU A 160 -9.95 10.53 -53.48
C GLU A 160 -10.85 11.60 -54.12
N LEU A 161 -11.75 12.21 -53.34
CA LEU A 161 -12.61 13.30 -53.80
C LEU A 161 -11.80 14.54 -54.21
N ASP A 162 -10.80 14.96 -53.43
CA ASP A 162 -9.94 16.11 -53.78
C ASP A 162 -9.16 15.89 -55.09
N LEU A 163 -8.69 14.66 -55.34
CA LEU A 163 -8.06 14.29 -56.61
C LEU A 163 -9.06 14.28 -57.78
N MET A 164 -10.31 13.87 -57.56
CA MET A 164 -11.38 13.98 -58.56
C MET A 164 -11.71 15.44 -58.89
N VAL A 165 -11.76 16.32 -57.88
CA VAL A 165 -11.95 17.77 -58.06
C VAL A 165 -10.84 18.37 -58.89
N LYS A 166 -9.58 17.99 -58.62
CA LYS A 166 -8.40 18.43 -59.38
C LYS A 166 -8.31 17.83 -60.78
N GLY A 167 -9.20 16.89 -61.12
CA GLY A 167 -9.21 16.21 -62.42
C GLY A 167 -8.05 15.25 -62.64
N THR A 168 -7.28 14.92 -61.60
CA THR A 168 -6.15 13.98 -61.68
C THR A 168 -6.60 12.53 -61.62
N LEU A 169 -7.77 12.26 -61.02
CA LEU A 169 -8.36 10.93 -60.92
C LEU A 169 -9.65 10.88 -61.75
N ALA A 170 -9.60 10.17 -62.88
CA ALA A 170 -10.76 9.93 -63.73
C ALA A 170 -11.33 8.54 -63.43
N THR A 171 -12.45 8.50 -62.71
CA THR A 171 -13.21 7.27 -62.49
C THR A 171 -14.29 7.15 -63.55
N ALA A 172 -14.59 5.93 -64.00
CA ALA A 172 -15.60 5.67 -65.03
C ALA A 172 -17.02 6.18 -64.67
N GLU A 173 -17.28 6.38 -63.38
CA GLU A 173 -18.56 6.86 -62.84
C GLU A 173 -18.67 8.39 -62.80
N LEU A 174 -17.60 9.14 -63.06
CA LEU A 174 -17.67 10.60 -62.98
C LEU A 174 -18.45 11.19 -64.16
N PRO A 175 -19.41 12.10 -63.91
CA PRO A 175 -20.02 12.90 -64.96
C PRO A 175 -18.95 13.65 -65.78
N PRO A 176 -19.20 13.98 -67.05
CA PRO A 176 -18.29 14.80 -67.85
C PRO A 176 -18.03 16.16 -67.17
N PRO A 177 -16.91 16.84 -67.49
CA PRO A 177 -16.60 18.14 -66.91
C PRO A 177 -17.72 19.14 -67.22
N GLY A 178 -18.29 19.73 -66.18
CA GLY A 178 -19.45 20.61 -66.26
C GLY A 178 -20.16 20.78 -64.91
N PRO A 179 -21.28 21.52 -64.87
CA PRO A 179 -22.01 21.80 -63.63
C PRO A 179 -22.55 20.53 -62.96
N GLU A 180 -22.85 19.49 -63.74
CA GLU A 180 -23.31 18.19 -63.22
C GLU A 180 -22.24 17.50 -62.36
N ARG A 181 -20.96 17.58 -62.75
CA ARG A 181 -19.84 17.03 -61.97
C ARG A 181 -19.68 17.76 -60.64
N VAL A 182 -19.84 19.08 -60.63
CA VAL A 182 -19.74 19.89 -59.41
C VAL A 182 -20.85 19.51 -58.43
N ASN A 183 -22.09 19.43 -58.90
CA ASN A 183 -23.24 19.03 -58.07
C ASN A 183 -23.08 17.61 -57.51
N TYR A 184 -22.55 16.67 -58.32
CA TYR A 184 -22.26 15.31 -57.86
C TYR A 184 -21.22 15.29 -56.73
N LEU A 185 -20.09 16.00 -56.91
CA LEU A 185 -19.02 16.07 -55.91
C LEU A 185 -19.47 16.79 -54.63
N GLU A 186 -20.31 17.82 -54.75
CA GLU A 186 -20.94 18.46 -53.58
C GLU A 186 -21.80 17.46 -52.79
N SER A 187 -22.61 16.65 -53.47
CA SER A 187 -23.46 15.64 -52.80
C SER A 187 -22.65 14.55 -52.11
N GLU A 188 -21.55 14.07 -52.72
CA GLU A 188 -20.64 13.09 -52.09
C GLU A 188 -19.95 13.69 -50.85
N LEU A 189 -19.54 14.97 -50.89
CA LEU A 189 -18.97 15.65 -49.73
C LEU A 189 -19.99 15.83 -48.61
N ASP A 190 -21.24 16.15 -48.93
CA ASP A 190 -22.33 16.23 -47.94
C ASP A 190 -22.60 14.87 -47.28
N GLU A 191 -22.64 13.79 -48.06
CA GLU A 191 -22.82 12.44 -47.52
C GLU A 191 -21.64 12.04 -46.62
N LEU A 192 -20.40 12.33 -47.04
CA LEU A 192 -19.22 12.05 -46.25
C LEU A 192 -19.21 12.85 -44.94
N GLN A 193 -19.65 14.12 -44.97
CA GLN A 193 -19.80 14.95 -43.78
C GLN A 193 -20.83 14.36 -42.81
N GLN A 194 -22.00 13.97 -43.31
CA GLN A 194 -23.05 13.38 -42.47
C GLN A 194 -22.58 12.06 -41.84
N LYS A 195 -21.91 11.19 -42.59
CA LYS A 195 -21.34 9.93 -42.07
C LYS A 195 -20.28 10.17 -41.01
N ALA A 196 -19.42 11.18 -41.20
CA ALA A 196 -18.41 11.55 -40.21
C ALA A 196 -19.05 12.08 -38.92
N ILE A 197 -20.08 12.93 -39.02
CA ILE A 197 -20.80 13.46 -37.85
C ILE A 197 -21.56 12.35 -37.12
N ASP A 198 -22.31 11.48 -37.82
CA ASP A 198 -23.03 10.37 -37.18
C ASP A 198 -22.05 9.42 -36.47
N SER A 199 -20.90 9.13 -37.11
CA SER A 199 -19.85 8.31 -36.48
C SER A 199 -19.25 8.99 -35.24
N PHE A 200 -19.09 10.32 -35.24
CA PHE A 200 -18.66 11.08 -34.08
C PHE A 200 -19.68 11.03 -32.94
N CYS A 201 -20.96 11.28 -33.23
CA CYS A 201 -22.04 11.24 -32.24
C CYS A 201 -22.21 9.86 -31.58
N ARG A 202 -21.85 8.78 -32.27
CA ARG A 202 -21.87 7.41 -31.73
C ARG A 202 -20.62 7.05 -30.91
N ASN A 203 -19.76 8.03 -30.57
CA ASN A 203 -18.48 7.83 -29.89
C ASN A 203 -17.53 6.86 -30.61
N TYR A 204 -17.64 6.73 -31.94
CA TYR A 204 -16.64 5.97 -32.69
C TYR A 204 -15.29 6.70 -32.80
N PHE A 205 -15.26 8.00 -32.50
CA PHE A 205 -14.05 8.83 -32.53
C PHE A 205 -13.77 9.42 -31.15
N TYR A 206 -12.49 9.40 -30.77
CA TYR A 206 -11.98 10.06 -29.58
C TYR A 206 -11.04 11.19 -29.99
N GLY A 207 -11.41 12.42 -29.68
CA GLY A 207 -10.60 13.62 -29.93
C GLY A 207 -11.36 14.65 -30.76
N GLU A 208 -11.80 15.72 -30.08
CA GLU A 208 -12.51 16.86 -30.66
C GLU A 208 -11.74 17.48 -31.84
N GLY A 209 -10.42 17.63 -31.70
CA GLY A 209 -9.56 18.19 -32.74
C GLY A 209 -9.44 17.36 -34.03
N VAL A 210 -9.76 16.06 -33.98
CA VAL A 210 -9.69 15.20 -35.19
C VAL A 210 -10.86 15.50 -36.11
N LEU A 211 -12.07 15.68 -35.57
CA LEU A 211 -13.24 16.10 -36.34
C LEU A 211 -13.07 17.52 -36.85
N GLU A 212 -12.56 18.43 -36.02
CA GLU A 212 -12.33 19.83 -36.41
C GLU A 212 -11.38 19.93 -37.62
N ASN A 213 -10.25 19.22 -37.59
CA ASN A 213 -9.31 19.18 -38.70
C ASN A 213 -9.94 18.58 -39.97
N PHE A 214 -10.76 17.53 -39.83
CA PHE A 214 -11.45 16.92 -40.96
C PHE A 214 -12.50 17.85 -41.58
N LEU A 215 -13.31 18.53 -40.75
CA LEU A 215 -14.30 19.51 -41.20
C LEU A 215 -13.63 20.71 -41.86
N SER A 216 -12.50 21.18 -41.32
CA SER A 216 -11.70 22.24 -41.92
C SER A 216 -11.20 21.84 -43.32
N ALA A 217 -10.62 20.64 -43.46
CA ALA A 217 -10.18 20.13 -44.76
C ALA A 217 -11.33 19.99 -45.76
N MET A 218 -12.51 19.51 -45.34
CA MET A 218 -13.69 19.47 -46.21
C MET A 218 -14.18 20.85 -46.63
N SER A 219 -14.15 21.83 -45.72
CA SER A 219 -14.52 23.22 -46.04
C SER A 219 -13.60 23.78 -47.13
N GLU A 220 -12.30 23.53 -47.02
CA GLU A 220 -11.32 23.94 -48.04
C GLU A 220 -11.60 23.27 -49.39
N SER A 221 -11.89 21.97 -49.42
CA SER A 221 -12.29 21.26 -50.64
C SER A 221 -13.57 21.84 -51.27
N ARG A 222 -14.56 22.23 -50.48
CA ARG A 222 -15.79 22.91 -50.96
C ARG A 222 -15.50 24.28 -51.55
N ASP A 223 -14.61 25.05 -50.94
CA ASP A 223 -14.23 26.37 -51.46
C ASP A 223 -13.46 26.27 -52.78
N VAL A 224 -12.71 25.19 -53.00
CA VAL A 224 -12.09 24.89 -54.29
C VAL A 224 -13.17 24.53 -55.34
N LEU A 225 -14.11 23.65 -54.99
CA LEU A 225 -15.23 23.27 -55.86
C LEU A 225 -16.08 24.48 -56.29
N ARG A 226 -16.41 25.37 -55.35
CA ARG A 226 -17.17 26.59 -55.62
C ARG A 226 -16.46 27.56 -56.56
N ARG A 227 -15.12 27.60 -56.51
CA ARG A 227 -14.31 28.41 -57.43
C ARG A 227 -14.19 27.81 -58.83
N ALA A 228 -14.45 26.51 -58.97
CA ALA A 228 -14.44 25.81 -60.26
C ALA A 228 -15.80 25.85 -60.99
N LYS A 229 -16.85 26.35 -60.33
CA LYS A 229 -18.20 26.56 -60.87
C LYS A 229 -18.28 27.88 -61.64
#